data_AF-A0A1Y5F7D0-F1
#
_entry.id   AF-A0A1Y5F7D0-F1
#
_cell.length_a   1.000
_cell.length_b   1.000
_cell.length_c   1.000
_cell.angle_alpha   90.00
_cell.angle_beta   90.00
_cell.angle_gamma   90.00
#
_symmetry.space_group_name_H-M   'P 1'
#
loop_
_entity.id
_entity.type
_entity.pdbx_description
1 polymer ?
#
loop_
_entity_poly.entity_id
_entity_poly.type
_entity_poly.pdbx_seq_one_letter_code
_entity_poly.pdbx_strand_id
1 'polypeptide(L)'
;MIELILYDLFSCDTLNYLKRFILYFSIFWESVIKSLAFLFLFLSLNVFSAELGLKKNGELLKIVSLSTTHSGKILGIKAKEINLYNAWRGYSRTYVGYALYNLLDNVYGESWKSARTISFKAIDGYTMVVRIKKMLKAAKGKVGLLAFKEKGKSGFTPVKKGAKLVDPAPYYLVWSNFSDGDKASHGDNLKWPYQLKEINILY
;
A
#
# COMPACT_ATOMS: atom_id res chain seq x y z
N MET A 1 72.48 -21.92 -38.04
CA MET A 1 72.87 -20.62 -37.45
C MET A 1 71.93 -19.51 -37.94
N ILE A 2 70.63 -19.63 -37.68
CA ILE A 2 69.65 -18.52 -37.62
C ILE A 2 68.57 -19.00 -36.62
N GLU A 3 68.99 -19.32 -35.40
CA GLU A 3 68.07 -19.57 -34.27
C GLU A 3 67.96 -18.30 -33.39
N LEU A 4 68.34 -17.15 -33.94
CA LEU A 4 68.56 -15.90 -33.20
C LEU A 4 67.94 -14.68 -33.89
N ILE A 5 66.84 -14.85 -34.65
CA ILE A 5 66.08 -13.73 -35.25
C ILE A 5 64.57 -13.87 -35.01
N LEU A 6 64.17 -14.45 -33.88
CA LEU A 6 62.79 -14.31 -33.38
C LEU A 6 62.70 -13.67 -31.99
N TYR A 7 63.84 -13.40 -31.35
CA TYR A 7 63.88 -12.74 -30.05
C TYR A 7 63.98 -11.21 -30.11
N ASP A 8 64.28 -10.62 -31.27
CA ASP A 8 64.49 -9.16 -31.43
C ASP A 8 63.26 -8.38 -31.90
N LEU A 9 62.09 -9.02 -32.03
CA LEU A 9 60.84 -8.34 -32.41
C LEU A 9 59.96 -7.95 -31.21
N PHE A 10 60.36 -8.32 -29.99
CA PHE A 10 59.76 -7.80 -28.76
C PHE A 10 60.74 -6.83 -28.11
N SER A 11 60.81 -5.62 -28.65
CA SER A 11 61.47 -4.52 -27.94
C SER A 11 60.86 -4.40 -26.54
N CYS A 12 61.69 -4.03 -25.56
CA CYS A 12 61.27 -3.81 -24.17
C CYS A 12 60.03 -2.89 -24.06
N ASP A 13 59.80 -2.06 -25.09
CA ASP A 13 58.62 -1.19 -25.19
C ASP A 13 57.32 -1.95 -25.45
N THR A 14 57.28 -2.97 -26.30
CA THR A 14 56.02 -3.69 -26.60
C THR A 14 55.50 -4.45 -25.39
N LEU A 15 56.40 -5.03 -24.58
CA LEU A 15 56.04 -5.69 -23.32
C LEU A 15 55.53 -4.67 -22.28
N ASN A 16 56.13 -3.47 -22.24
CA ASN A 16 55.69 -2.38 -21.37
C ASN A 16 54.34 -1.79 -21.80
N TYR A 17 54.08 -1.70 -23.11
CA TYR A 17 52.77 -1.31 -23.64
C TYR A 17 51.69 -2.33 -23.28
N LEU A 18 51.97 -3.62 -23.41
CA LEU A 18 51.02 -4.67 -23.04
C LEU A 18 50.71 -4.67 -21.53
N LYS A 19 51.73 -4.49 -20.68
CA LYS A 19 51.54 -4.35 -19.22
C LYS A 19 50.70 -3.12 -18.87
N ARG A 20 50.95 -1.98 -19.51
CA ARG A 20 50.14 -0.76 -19.33
C ARG A 20 48.71 -0.96 -19.82
N PHE A 21 48.51 -1.61 -20.96
CA PHE A 21 47.19 -1.90 -21.50
C PHE A 21 46.37 -2.81 -20.57
N ILE A 22 46.98 -3.87 -20.03
CA ILE A 22 46.32 -4.77 -19.05
C ILE A 22 45.96 -4.00 -17.77
N LEU A 23 46.85 -3.13 -17.28
CA LEU A 23 46.60 -2.31 -16.10
C LEU A 23 45.43 -1.33 -16.33
N TYR A 24 45.41 -0.62 -17.47
CA TYR A 24 44.32 0.29 -17.81
C TYR A 24 42.99 -0.46 -18.04
N PHE A 25 43.04 -1.63 -18.67
CA PHE A 25 41.87 -2.48 -18.88
C PHE A 25 41.30 -2.99 -17.55
N SER A 26 42.16 -3.36 -16.59
CA SER A 26 41.76 -3.77 -15.24
C SER A 26 41.12 -2.63 -14.45
N ILE A 27 41.71 -1.43 -14.48
CA ILE A 27 41.16 -0.23 -13.80
C ILE A 27 39.82 0.18 -14.43
N PHE A 28 39.72 0.12 -15.77
CA PHE A 28 38.48 0.40 -16.49
C PHE A 28 37.37 -0.59 -16.11
N TRP A 29 37.68 -1.88 -16.10
CA TRP A 29 36.71 -2.92 -15.74
C TRP A 29 36.25 -2.82 -14.29
N GLU A 30 37.13 -2.46 -13.36
CA GLU A 30 36.74 -2.17 -11.97
C GLU A 30 35.76 -0.99 -11.87
N SER A 31 35.99 0.10 -12.63
CA SER A 31 35.06 1.24 -12.67
C SER A 31 33.71 0.86 -13.27
N VAL A 32 33.70 0.03 -14.32
CA VAL A 32 32.47 -0.47 -14.95
C VAL A 32 31.70 -1.38 -13.98
N ILE A 33 32.37 -2.31 -13.29
CA ILE A 33 31.75 -3.19 -12.28
C ILE A 33 31.17 -2.36 -11.12
N LYS A 34 31.93 -1.39 -10.58
CA LYS A 34 31.46 -0.51 -9.50
C LYS A 34 30.25 0.32 -9.93
N SER A 35 30.24 0.81 -11.17
CA SER A 35 29.11 1.56 -11.74
C SER A 35 27.88 0.68 -11.95
N LEU A 36 28.05 -0.55 -12.44
CA LEU A 36 26.98 -1.54 -12.58
C LEU A 36 26.42 -1.98 -11.23
N ALA A 37 27.26 -2.18 -10.22
CA ALA A 37 26.84 -2.50 -8.85
C ALA A 37 26.05 -1.33 -8.23
N PHE A 38 26.46 -0.09 -8.47
CA PHE A 38 25.72 1.11 -8.05
C PHE A 38 24.37 1.22 -8.75
N LEU A 39 24.29 0.89 -10.04
CA LEU A 39 23.04 0.84 -10.80
C LEU A 39 22.08 -0.25 -10.25
N PHE A 40 22.62 -1.42 -9.89
CA PHE A 40 21.86 -2.53 -9.32
C PHE A 40 21.31 -2.22 -7.91
N LEU A 41 22.07 -1.46 -7.11
CA LEU A 41 21.61 -0.94 -5.82
C LEU A 41 20.41 0.01 -5.97
N PHE A 42 20.39 0.85 -7.01
CA PHE A 42 19.26 1.75 -7.30
C PHE A 42 18.02 1.02 -7.84
N LEU A 43 18.19 -0.08 -8.57
CA LEU A 43 17.09 -0.91 -9.09
C LEU A 43 16.38 -1.73 -8.00
N SER A 44 16.94 -1.80 -6.80
CA SER A 44 16.37 -2.59 -5.68
C SER A 44 15.38 -1.83 -4.79
N LEU A 45 15.05 -0.57 -5.11
CA LEU A 45 13.93 0.14 -4.49
C LEU A 45 12.62 -0.50 -4.94
N ASN A 46 12.29 -1.64 -4.32
CA ASN A 46 10.95 -2.19 -4.31
C ASN A 46 10.05 -1.12 -3.70
N VAL A 47 9.38 -0.35 -4.56
CA VAL A 47 8.23 0.44 -4.16
C VAL A 47 7.17 -0.58 -3.76
N PHE A 48 7.21 -1.00 -2.49
CA PHE A 48 6.22 -1.89 -1.92
C PHE A 48 4.92 -1.08 -1.82
N SER A 49 4.19 -1.05 -2.93
CA SER A 49 2.89 -0.39 -3.01
C SER A 49 1.97 -1.15 -2.07
N ALA A 50 1.48 -0.49 -1.02
CA ALA A 50 0.60 -1.15 -0.07
C ALA A 50 -0.63 -1.70 -0.80
N GLU A 51 -1.03 -2.93 -0.48
CA GLU A 51 -2.10 -3.63 -1.18
C GLU A 51 -3.31 -3.84 -0.28
N LEU A 52 -4.50 -3.76 -0.87
CA LEU A 52 -5.75 -4.18 -0.27
C LEU A 52 -6.21 -5.49 -0.90
N GLY A 53 -6.16 -6.57 -0.14
CA GLY A 53 -6.72 -7.87 -0.52
C GLY A 53 -8.23 -7.90 -0.33
N LEU A 54 -8.96 -8.32 -1.36
CA LEU A 54 -10.40 -8.50 -1.35
C LEU A 54 -10.69 -9.99 -1.48
N LYS A 55 -11.24 -10.59 -0.42
CA LYS A 55 -11.44 -12.03 -0.29
C LYS A 55 -12.90 -12.43 -0.17
N LYS A 56 -13.22 -13.66 -0.59
CA LYS A 56 -14.50 -14.33 -0.41
C LYS A 56 -14.23 -15.71 0.18
N ASN A 57 -14.83 -16.01 1.33
CA ASN A 57 -14.61 -17.26 2.06
C ASN A 57 -13.12 -17.59 2.31
N GLY A 58 -12.28 -16.56 2.45
CA GLY A 58 -10.83 -16.71 2.63
C GLY A 58 -10.01 -16.80 1.33
N GLU A 59 -10.66 -16.99 0.18
CA GLU A 59 -10.01 -17.00 -1.13
C GLU A 59 -9.85 -15.58 -1.68
N LEU A 60 -8.69 -15.29 -2.25
CA LEU A 60 -8.39 -13.98 -2.84
C LEU A 60 -9.10 -13.82 -4.17
N LEU A 61 -10.01 -12.85 -4.26
CA LEU A 61 -10.68 -12.48 -5.51
C LEU A 61 -9.93 -11.38 -6.26
N LYS A 62 -9.43 -10.39 -5.52
CA LYS A 62 -8.81 -9.21 -6.12
C LYS A 62 -7.80 -8.55 -5.18
N ILE A 63 -6.80 -7.92 -5.78
CA ILE A 63 -5.86 -7.03 -5.10
C ILE A 63 -6.06 -5.63 -5.68
N VAL A 64 -6.08 -4.63 -4.81
CA VAL A 64 -6.05 -3.21 -5.20
C VAL A 64 -4.79 -2.57 -4.64
N SER A 65 -3.90 -2.13 -5.52
CA SER A 65 -2.67 -1.44 -5.12
C SER A 65 -2.94 0.02 -4.73
N LEU A 66 -2.20 0.53 -3.75
CA LEU A 66 -2.34 1.91 -3.25
C LEU A 66 -1.99 2.95 -4.33
N SER A 67 -1.04 2.65 -5.20
CA SER A 67 -0.71 3.49 -6.35
C SER A 67 -1.91 3.70 -7.28
N THR A 68 -2.68 2.64 -7.55
CA THR A 68 -3.94 2.75 -8.31
C THR A 68 -4.99 3.53 -7.52
N THR A 69 -5.07 3.32 -6.21
CA THR A 69 -5.97 4.06 -5.31
C THR A 69 -5.72 5.57 -5.35
N HIS A 70 -4.46 6.01 -5.44
CA HIS A 70 -4.11 7.43 -5.51
C HIS A 70 -4.45 8.08 -6.86
N SER A 71 -4.68 7.30 -7.92
CA SER A 71 -5.09 7.80 -9.24
C SER A 71 -6.49 8.44 -9.25
N GLY A 72 -7.27 8.29 -8.17
CA GLY A 72 -8.62 8.82 -8.04
C GLY A 72 -9.72 7.92 -8.61
N LYS A 73 -9.36 6.74 -9.15
CA LYS A 73 -10.32 5.73 -9.59
C LYS A 73 -9.80 4.31 -9.30
N ILE A 74 -10.63 3.47 -8.67
CA ILE A 74 -10.38 2.02 -8.57
C ILE A 74 -11.62 1.27 -9.04
N LEU A 75 -11.43 0.21 -9.83
CA LEU A 75 -12.52 -0.69 -10.24
C LEU A 75 -13.75 0.04 -10.82
N GLY A 76 -13.54 1.11 -11.59
CA GLY A 76 -14.64 1.92 -12.12
C GLY A 76 -15.19 2.99 -11.18
N ILE A 77 -14.86 2.94 -9.89
CA ILE A 77 -15.37 3.82 -8.83
C ILE A 77 -14.47 5.04 -8.70
N LYS A 78 -15.04 6.24 -8.76
CA LYS A 78 -14.32 7.50 -8.49
C LYS A 78 -14.17 7.73 -6.99
N ALA A 79 -13.02 8.27 -6.60
CA ALA A 79 -12.80 8.74 -5.24
C ALA A 79 -13.76 9.91 -4.92
N LYS A 80 -14.16 10.02 -3.66
CA LYS A 80 -15.00 11.09 -3.12
C LYS A 80 -14.27 11.76 -1.97
N GLU A 81 -14.53 13.05 -1.82
CA GLU A 81 -14.16 13.81 -0.63
C GLU A 81 -15.39 13.94 0.28
N ILE A 82 -15.27 13.55 1.54
CA ILE A 82 -16.37 13.62 2.50
C ILE A 82 -15.85 14.15 3.83
N ASN A 83 -16.48 15.19 4.37
CA ASN A 83 -16.26 15.64 5.73
C ASN A 83 -17.01 14.74 6.71
N LEU A 84 -16.29 14.19 7.69
CA LEU A 84 -16.81 13.20 8.63
C LEU A 84 -16.39 13.57 10.04
N TYR A 85 -17.36 13.57 10.96
CA TYR A 85 -17.10 13.66 12.39
C TYR A 85 -16.82 12.29 12.99
N ASN A 86 -15.80 12.20 13.85
CA ASN A 86 -15.43 11.00 14.57
C ASN A 86 -15.87 11.08 16.03
N ALA A 87 -17.01 10.47 16.35
CA ALA A 87 -17.57 10.48 17.70
C ALA A 87 -16.67 9.85 18.78
N TRP A 88 -15.76 8.93 18.42
CA TRP A 88 -14.79 8.37 19.38
C TRP A 88 -13.65 9.33 19.71
N ARG A 89 -13.40 10.34 18.86
CA ARG A 89 -12.19 11.17 18.92
C ARG A 89 -12.47 12.67 18.99
N GLY A 90 -13.71 13.11 18.82
CA GLY A 90 -14.11 14.50 18.99
C GLY A 90 -13.56 15.44 17.93
N TYR A 91 -13.43 14.99 16.67
CA TYR A 91 -12.96 15.85 15.57
C TYR A 91 -13.72 15.60 14.27
N SER A 92 -13.73 16.62 13.41
CA SER A 92 -14.13 16.50 12.00
C SER A 92 -12.92 16.56 11.08
N ARG A 93 -12.89 15.69 10.07
CA ARG A 93 -11.87 15.71 9.01
C ARG A 93 -12.50 15.41 7.66
N THR A 94 -11.93 16.01 6.61
CA THR A 94 -12.31 15.68 5.23
C THR A 94 -11.40 14.57 4.71
N TYR A 95 -11.98 13.43 4.38
CA TYR A 95 -11.28 12.25 3.88
C TYR A 95 -11.46 12.09 2.38
N VAL A 96 -10.44 11.54 1.71
CA VAL A 96 -10.50 11.14 0.31
C VAL A 96 -10.49 9.62 0.23
N GLY A 97 -11.48 9.03 -0.44
CA GLY A 97 -11.65 7.59 -0.47
C GLY A 97 -12.72 7.08 -1.41
N TYR A 98 -12.98 5.78 -1.35
CA TYR A 98 -14.01 5.11 -2.14
C TYR A 98 -15.20 4.73 -1.28
N ALA A 99 -16.42 4.95 -1.76
CA ALA A 99 -17.63 4.55 -1.05
C ALA A 99 -17.59 3.02 -0.83
N LEU A 100 -17.61 2.59 0.43
CA LEU A 100 -17.39 1.20 0.81
C LEU A 100 -18.41 0.29 0.10
N TYR A 101 -19.68 0.66 0.10
CA TYR A 101 -20.73 -0.21 -0.47
C TYR A 101 -20.62 -0.31 -1.98
N ASN A 102 -20.23 0.76 -2.68
CA ASN A 102 -19.96 0.69 -4.12
C ASN A 102 -18.77 -0.23 -4.43
N LEU A 103 -17.74 -0.22 -3.58
CA LEU A 103 -16.60 -1.14 -3.69
C LEU A 103 -17.05 -2.58 -3.49
N LEU A 104 -17.83 -2.85 -2.44
CA LEU A 104 -18.34 -4.19 -2.15
C LEU A 104 -19.29 -4.69 -3.25
N ASP A 105 -20.20 -3.85 -3.74
CA ASP A 105 -21.12 -4.19 -4.84
C ASP A 105 -20.35 -4.49 -6.13
N ASN A 106 -19.29 -3.74 -6.47
CA ASN A 106 -18.47 -4.02 -7.65
C ASN A 106 -17.68 -5.33 -7.58
N VAL A 107 -17.20 -5.69 -6.38
CA VAL A 107 -16.27 -6.82 -6.20
C VAL A 107 -17.03 -8.12 -5.93
N TYR A 108 -18.08 -8.06 -5.13
CA TYR A 108 -18.80 -9.22 -4.62
C TYR A 108 -20.21 -9.36 -5.19
N GLY A 109 -20.69 -8.36 -5.96
CA GLY A 109 -22.09 -8.25 -6.35
C GLY A 109 -22.99 -7.99 -5.13
N GLU A 110 -24.28 -7.74 -5.34
CA GLU A 110 -25.19 -7.43 -4.23
C GLU A 110 -25.36 -8.56 -3.20
N SER A 111 -24.95 -9.78 -3.55
CA SER A 111 -25.02 -10.96 -2.70
C SER A 111 -24.26 -10.83 -1.37
N TRP A 112 -23.25 -9.95 -1.28
CA TRP A 112 -22.56 -9.74 0.00
C TRP A 112 -23.49 -9.20 1.08
N LYS A 113 -24.57 -8.50 0.72
CA LYS A 113 -25.55 -7.95 1.67
C LYS A 113 -26.31 -9.04 2.43
N SER A 114 -26.40 -10.26 1.87
CA SER A 114 -27.03 -11.42 2.51
C SER A 114 -26.05 -12.37 3.20
N ALA A 115 -24.75 -12.19 3.01
CA ALA A 115 -23.70 -13.01 3.63
C ALA A 115 -23.69 -12.88 5.17
N ARG A 116 -23.05 -13.83 5.85
CA ARG A 116 -23.07 -13.92 7.33
C ARG A 116 -22.24 -12.81 7.97
N THR A 117 -20.99 -12.69 7.58
CA THR A 117 -20.03 -11.76 8.21
C THR A 117 -19.07 -11.15 7.22
N ILE A 118 -18.65 -9.93 7.53
CA ILE A 118 -17.54 -9.24 6.88
C ILE A 118 -16.42 -9.11 7.90
N SER A 119 -15.18 -9.36 7.48
CA SER A 119 -14.00 -9.06 8.28
C SER A 119 -13.11 -8.00 7.63
N PHE A 120 -12.52 -7.18 8.49
CA PHE A 120 -11.57 -6.15 8.14
C PHE A 120 -10.29 -6.41 8.91
N LYS A 121 -9.20 -6.72 8.19
CA LYS A 121 -7.92 -7.09 8.78
C LYS A 121 -6.90 -5.99 8.56
N ALA A 122 -6.26 -5.57 9.65
CA ALA A 122 -5.23 -4.55 9.69
C ALA A 122 -3.83 -5.16 9.48
N ILE A 123 -2.86 -4.30 9.16
CA ILE A 123 -1.46 -4.69 8.94
C ILE A 123 -0.88 -5.38 10.17
N ASP A 124 -1.17 -4.85 11.37
CA ASP A 124 -0.74 -5.36 12.67
C ASP A 124 -1.37 -6.71 13.07
N GLY A 125 -2.23 -7.28 12.22
CA GLY A 125 -2.89 -8.57 12.45
C GLY A 125 -4.24 -8.46 13.16
N TYR A 126 -4.61 -7.29 13.68
CA TYR A 126 -5.94 -7.07 14.24
C TYR A 126 -7.02 -7.34 13.19
N THR A 127 -8.04 -8.11 13.57
CA THR A 127 -9.16 -8.44 12.69
C THR A 127 -10.47 -8.05 13.37
N MET A 128 -11.21 -7.16 12.74
CA MET A 128 -12.58 -6.84 13.15
C MET A 128 -13.55 -7.69 12.33
N VAL A 129 -14.39 -8.48 12.99
CA VAL A 129 -15.44 -9.29 12.36
C VAL A 129 -16.80 -8.72 12.73
N VAL A 130 -17.65 -8.47 11.74
CA VAL A 130 -18.99 -7.89 11.94
C VAL A 130 -20.04 -8.73 11.22
N ARG A 131 -21.19 -8.97 11.87
CA ARG A 131 -22.35 -9.57 11.20
C ARG A 131 -22.95 -8.55 10.23
N ILE A 132 -23.04 -8.89 8.95
CA ILE A 132 -23.44 -7.94 7.89
C ILE A 132 -24.83 -7.37 8.16
N LYS A 133 -25.80 -8.20 8.54
CA LYS A 133 -27.15 -7.72 8.92
C LYS A 133 -27.13 -6.65 10.03
N LYS A 134 -26.25 -6.80 11.03
CA LYS A 134 -26.09 -5.80 12.11
C LYS A 134 -25.40 -4.54 11.61
N MET A 135 -24.35 -4.69 10.79
CA MET A 135 -23.65 -3.56 10.16
C MET A 135 -24.60 -2.72 9.30
N LEU A 136 -25.36 -3.35 8.40
CA LEU A 136 -26.32 -2.69 7.52
C LEU A 136 -27.40 -1.95 8.32
N LYS A 137 -27.94 -2.57 9.38
CA LYS A 137 -28.89 -1.91 10.28
C LYS A 137 -28.29 -0.68 10.95
N ALA A 138 -27.06 -0.78 11.48
CA ALA A 138 -26.38 0.33 12.14
C ALA A 138 -26.00 1.46 11.16
N ALA A 139 -25.67 1.10 9.92
CA ALA A 139 -25.28 2.00 8.85
C ALA A 139 -26.47 2.63 8.10
N LYS A 140 -27.71 2.37 8.50
CA LYS A 140 -28.88 2.98 7.85
C LYS A 140 -28.75 4.50 7.85
N GLY A 141 -28.80 5.09 6.65
CA GLY A 141 -28.62 6.52 6.42
C GLY A 141 -27.17 7.01 6.47
N LYS A 142 -26.19 6.15 6.78
CA LYS A 142 -24.76 6.50 6.88
C LYS A 142 -23.98 6.07 5.63
N VAL A 143 -22.88 6.74 5.37
CA VAL A 143 -21.94 6.43 4.28
C VAL A 143 -20.66 5.88 4.90
N GLY A 144 -20.29 4.65 4.52
CA GLY A 144 -18.96 4.11 4.78
C GLY A 144 -18.00 4.53 3.67
N LEU A 145 -16.82 5.02 4.03
CA LEU A 145 -15.76 5.41 3.10
C LEU A 145 -14.49 4.65 3.43
N LEU A 146 -13.92 3.96 2.45
CA LEU A 146 -12.57 3.42 2.53
C LEU A 146 -11.61 4.54 2.11
N ALA A 147 -11.14 5.30 3.09
CA ALA A 147 -10.23 6.42 2.89
C ALA A 147 -8.80 5.94 2.68
N PHE A 148 -8.03 6.68 1.88
CA PHE A 148 -6.58 6.47 1.71
C PHE A 148 -5.75 7.71 2.09
N LYS A 149 -6.40 8.87 2.28
CA LYS A 149 -5.77 10.08 2.81
C LYS A 149 -6.79 11.09 3.35
N GLU A 150 -6.30 12.14 3.98
CA GLU A 150 -7.05 13.37 4.26
C GLU A 150 -6.92 14.37 3.10
N LYS A 151 -7.95 15.20 2.90
CA LYS A 151 -7.93 16.27 1.90
C LYS A 151 -6.76 17.22 2.19
N GLY A 152 -6.02 17.57 1.13
CA GLY A 152 -4.86 18.45 1.23
C GLY A 152 -3.61 17.83 1.87
N LYS A 153 -3.59 16.52 2.13
CA LYS A 153 -2.44 15.81 2.70
C LYS A 153 -2.01 14.64 1.82
N SER A 154 -0.76 14.21 1.97
CA SER A 154 -0.23 13.00 1.31
C SER A 154 -0.71 11.70 1.98
N GLY A 155 -1.16 11.78 3.24
CA GLY A 155 -1.66 10.65 4.03
C GLY A 155 -2.65 11.10 5.10
N PHE A 156 -2.56 10.51 6.29
CA PHE A 156 -3.45 10.78 7.42
C PHE A 156 -2.74 11.53 8.55
N THR A 157 -3.49 12.28 9.34
CA THR A 157 -2.99 12.74 10.63
C THR A 157 -3.08 11.58 11.63
N PRO A 158 -2.01 11.27 12.38
CA PRO A 158 -2.03 10.19 13.36
C PRO A 158 -3.19 10.30 14.34
N VAL A 159 -3.68 9.15 14.78
CA VAL A 159 -4.77 9.02 15.75
C VAL A 159 -4.24 8.48 17.07
N LYS A 160 -4.77 9.00 18.19
CA LYS A 160 -4.45 8.47 19.52
C LYS A 160 -5.10 7.08 19.72
N LYS A 161 -4.33 6.14 20.23
CA LYS A 161 -4.75 4.82 20.73
C LYS A 161 -4.09 4.62 22.11
N GLY A 162 -4.84 4.92 23.17
CA GLY A 162 -4.25 5.04 24.51
C GLY A 162 -3.16 6.12 24.51
N ALA A 163 -1.96 5.76 24.99
CA ALA A 163 -0.79 6.66 25.03
C ALA A 163 -0.04 6.78 23.69
N LYS A 164 -0.36 5.98 22.67
CA LYS A 164 0.39 5.94 21.40
C LYS A 164 -0.33 6.72 20.30
N LEU A 165 0.44 7.32 19.40
CA LEU A 165 -0.04 7.79 18.11
C LEU A 165 0.13 6.68 17.07
N VAL A 166 -0.91 6.45 16.28
CA VAL A 166 -0.93 5.42 15.24
C VAL A 166 -1.27 6.09 13.92
N ASP A 167 -0.50 5.80 12.88
CA ASP A 167 -0.82 6.20 11.51
C ASP A 167 -1.93 5.30 10.94
N PRO A 168 -3.08 5.87 10.50
CA PRO A 168 -4.13 5.09 9.87
C PRO A 168 -3.82 4.47 8.51
N ALA A 169 -2.74 4.87 7.83
CA ALA A 169 -2.36 4.39 6.50
C ALA A 169 -2.16 2.86 6.44
N PRO A 170 -2.33 2.20 5.28
CA PRO A 170 -2.62 2.76 3.95
C PRO A 170 -4.11 3.05 3.72
N TYR A 171 -5.00 2.34 4.44
CA TYR A 171 -6.44 2.47 4.29
C TYR A 171 -7.11 2.61 5.65
N TYR A 172 -8.06 3.53 5.73
CA TYR A 172 -8.84 3.81 6.93
C TYR A 172 -10.34 3.73 6.61
N LEU A 173 -11.06 2.82 7.26
CA LEU A 173 -12.52 2.80 7.15
C LEU A 173 -13.12 3.85 8.10
N VAL A 174 -13.91 4.75 7.53
CA VAL A 174 -14.55 5.86 8.22
C VAL A 174 -16.04 5.90 7.86
N TRP A 175 -16.87 6.50 8.72
CA TRP A 175 -18.34 6.47 8.58
C TRP A 175 -18.94 7.87 8.77
N SER A 176 -20.01 8.17 8.04
CA SER A 176 -20.73 9.45 8.14
C SER A 176 -21.83 9.47 9.19
N ASN A 177 -22.43 10.65 9.34
CA ASN A 177 -23.61 10.93 10.18
C ASN A 177 -23.40 10.52 11.63
N PHE A 178 -22.18 10.71 12.11
CA PHE A 178 -21.92 10.97 13.51
C PHE A 178 -21.92 12.50 13.71
N SER A 179 -22.34 12.93 14.87
CA SER A 179 -22.46 14.31 15.33
C SER A 179 -21.83 14.44 16.72
N ASP A 180 -21.56 15.66 17.16
CA ASP A 180 -20.92 15.93 18.45
C ASP A 180 -21.68 15.35 19.65
N GLY A 181 -22.98 15.11 19.52
CA GLY A 181 -23.81 14.47 20.54
C GLY A 181 -23.81 12.94 20.52
N ASP A 182 -23.27 12.31 19.47
CA ASP A 182 -23.25 10.85 19.37
C ASP A 182 -22.22 10.25 20.33
N LYS A 183 -22.67 9.29 21.15
CA LYS A 183 -21.80 8.54 22.05
C LYS A 183 -21.41 7.22 21.41
N ALA A 184 -20.12 7.08 21.13
CA ALA A 184 -19.59 5.88 20.53
C ALA A 184 -19.13 4.87 21.58
N SER A 185 -19.48 3.59 21.41
CA SER A 185 -19.24 2.52 22.38
C SER A 185 -18.34 1.41 21.84
N HIS A 186 -17.77 0.60 22.74
CA HIS A 186 -16.98 -0.57 22.36
C HIS A 186 -17.81 -1.63 21.58
N GLY A 187 -19.14 -1.62 21.72
CA GLY A 187 -20.06 -2.53 21.04
C GLY A 187 -20.55 -2.05 19.67
N ASP A 188 -20.06 -0.90 19.20
CA ASP A 188 -20.53 -0.31 17.95
C ASP A 188 -20.19 -1.19 16.75
N ASN A 189 -21.19 -1.45 15.91
CA ASN A 189 -21.03 -2.24 14.69
C ASN A 189 -20.32 -1.47 13.56
N LEU A 190 -20.08 -0.16 13.75
CA LEU A 190 -19.47 0.74 12.77
C LEU A 190 -18.16 1.33 13.30
N LYS A 191 -17.26 0.46 13.77
CA LYS A 191 -15.93 0.93 14.17
C LYS A 191 -15.17 1.44 12.96
N TRP A 192 -14.16 2.26 13.24
CA TRP A 192 -13.26 2.81 12.25
C TRP A 192 -11.93 2.06 12.33
N PRO A 193 -11.79 0.86 11.72
CA PRO A 193 -10.53 0.14 11.69
C PRO A 193 -9.54 0.85 10.76
N TYR A 194 -8.33 1.03 11.25
CA TYR A 194 -7.22 1.67 10.55
C TYR A 194 -6.23 0.62 10.03
N GLN A 195 -5.27 1.06 9.22
CA GLN A 195 -4.21 0.21 8.65
C GLN A 195 -4.75 -1.01 7.91
N LEU A 196 -5.89 -0.87 7.22
CA LEU A 196 -6.53 -2.00 6.55
C LEU A 196 -5.65 -2.55 5.43
N LYS A 197 -5.50 -3.87 5.39
CA LYS A 197 -4.84 -4.61 4.31
C LYS A 197 -5.74 -5.66 3.65
N GLU A 198 -6.85 -6.03 4.28
CA GLU A 198 -7.73 -7.05 3.75
C GLU A 198 -9.20 -6.83 4.17
N ILE A 199 -10.12 -7.09 3.23
CA ILE A 199 -11.55 -7.21 3.45
C ILE A 199 -11.97 -8.61 3.00
N ASN A 200 -12.68 -9.36 3.83
CA ASN A 200 -13.17 -10.70 3.50
C ASN A 200 -14.67 -10.82 3.79
N ILE A 201 -15.42 -11.35 2.82
CA ILE A 201 -16.84 -11.69 2.99
C ILE A 201 -16.97 -13.19 3.21
N LEU A 202 -17.57 -13.57 4.34
CA LEU A 202 -17.88 -14.96 4.68
C LEU A 202 -19.39 -15.17 4.51
N TYR A 203 -19.73 -16.03 3.55
CA TYR A 203 -21.11 -16.38 3.19
C TYR A 203 -21.69 -17.44 4.12
#